data_AF-A0A965PIH1-F1
#
_entry.id   AF-A0A965PIH1-F1
#
_cell.length_a   1.000
_cell.length_b   1.000
_cell.length_c   1.000
_cell.angle_alpha   90.00
_cell.angle_beta   90.00
_cell.angle_gamma   90.00
#
_symmetry.space_group_name_H-M   'P 1'
#
loop_
_entity.id
_entity.type
_entity.pdbx_description
1 polymer ?
#
loop_
_entity_poly.entity_id
_entity_poly.type
_entity_poly.pdbx_seq_one_letter_code
_entity_poly.pdbx_strand_id
1 'polypeptide(L)'
;MLDILVGKPLNPGSPDQVVRYLHGAMGYKPEKTTDTGAASVAGDALYKIKIKNPHNIAIDVIFEMRRMTKLKGMLGFQNWIWEY
;
A
#
# COMPACT_ATOMS: atom_id res chain seq x y z
N MET A 1 -10.66 -6.77 -7.49
CA MET A 1 -11.63 -5.85 -6.84
C MET A 1 -11.06 -4.45 -6.66
N LEU A 2 -9.82 -4.31 -6.15
CA LEU A 2 -9.13 -3.01 -6.11
C LEU A 2 -8.99 -2.35 -7.49
N ASP A 3 -8.86 -3.15 -8.55
CA ASP A 3 -8.73 -2.66 -9.92
C ASP A 3 -9.95 -1.85 -10.39
N ILE A 4 -11.13 -2.11 -9.84
CA ILE A 4 -12.36 -1.35 -10.15
C ILE A 4 -12.27 0.06 -9.57
N LEU A 5 -11.68 0.20 -8.37
CA LEU A 5 -11.50 1.49 -7.70
C LEU A 5 -10.37 2.32 -8.32
N VAL A 6 -9.36 1.64 -8.87
CA VAL A 6 -8.13 2.25 -9.39
C VAL A 6 -8.17 2.41 -10.92
N GLY A 7 -9.09 1.74 -11.61
CA GLY A 7 -9.24 1.74 -13.07
C GLY A 7 -8.17 0.92 -13.82
N LYS A 8 -7.28 0.23 -13.10
CA LYS A 8 -6.20 -0.60 -13.65
C LYS A 8 -5.74 -1.65 -12.64
N PRO A 9 -5.07 -2.73 -13.09
CA PRO A 9 -4.45 -3.71 -12.20
C PRO A 9 -3.51 -3.05 -11.19
N LEU A 10 -3.77 -3.25 -9.89
CA LEU A 10 -2.90 -2.78 -8.81
C LEU A 10 -2.76 -3.83 -7.72
N ASN A 11 -1.52 -4.27 -7.48
CA ASN A 11 -1.16 -5.09 -6.35
C ASN A 11 -0.80 -4.19 -5.14
N PRO A 12 -1.65 -4.14 -4.09
CA PRO A 12 -1.38 -3.30 -2.92
C PRO A 12 -0.18 -3.79 -2.12
N GLY A 13 0.22 -5.06 -2.25
CA GLY A 13 1.43 -5.62 -1.65
C GLY A 13 2.72 -5.10 -2.29
N SER A 14 2.68 -4.62 -3.53
CA SER A 14 3.84 -4.05 -4.23
C SER A 14 4.00 -2.57 -3.88
N PRO A 15 5.04 -2.15 -3.14
CA PRO A 15 5.27 -0.73 -2.83
C PRO A 15 5.39 0.13 -4.08
N ASP A 16 6.08 -0.35 -5.12
CA ASP A 16 6.31 0.41 -6.35
C ASP A 16 5.02 0.71 -7.12
N GLN A 17 4.09 -0.27 -7.19
CA GLN A 17 2.81 -0.04 -7.84
C GLN A 17 1.95 0.96 -7.07
N VAL A 18 1.99 0.91 -5.73
CA VAL A 18 1.28 1.86 -4.87
C VAL A 18 1.88 3.27 -5.01
N VAL A 19 3.20 3.40 -5.04
CA VAL A 19 3.91 4.67 -5.29
C VAL A 19 3.50 5.25 -6.64
N ARG A 20 3.55 4.46 -7.71
CA ARG A 20 3.15 4.90 -9.06
C ARG A 20 1.69 5.33 -9.12
N TYR A 21 0.80 4.67 -8.38
CA TYR A 21 -0.60 5.06 -8.32
C TYR A 21 -0.79 6.36 -7.53
N LEU A 22 -0.32 6.42 -6.27
CA LEU A 22 -0.57 7.56 -5.39
C LEU A 22 0.14 8.83 -5.86
N HIS A 23 1.41 8.73 -6.25
CA HIS A 23 2.22 9.89 -6.59
C HIS A 23 2.17 10.18 -8.10
N GLY A 24 2.11 9.14 -8.94
CA GLY A 24 2.07 9.31 -10.39
C GLY A 24 0.67 9.58 -10.91
N ALA A 25 -0.27 8.66 -10.70
CA ALA A 25 -1.61 8.77 -11.28
C ALA A 25 -2.52 9.74 -10.52
N MET A 26 -2.46 9.75 -9.18
CA MET A 26 -3.28 10.64 -8.35
C MET A 26 -2.62 11.98 -8.03
N GLY A 27 -1.31 12.12 -8.29
CA GLY A 27 -0.56 13.36 -8.04
C GLY A 27 -0.41 13.72 -6.56
N TYR A 28 -0.61 12.79 -5.63
CA TYR A 28 -0.47 13.06 -4.20
C TYR A 28 1.01 13.27 -3.84
N LYS A 29 1.27 14.18 -2.91
CA LYS A 29 2.65 14.44 -2.47
C LYS A 29 3.13 13.32 -1.52
N PRO A 30 4.39 12.86 -1.65
CA PRO A 30 4.98 11.95 -0.68
C PRO A 30 5.16 12.66 0.66
N GLU A 31 4.74 11.99 1.74
CA GLU A 31 4.85 12.50 3.11
C GLU A 31 6.17 12.12 3.78
N LYS A 32 6.83 11.08 3.25
CA LYS A 32 8.15 10.61 3.66
C LYS A 32 8.88 10.06 2.45
N THR A 33 10.21 10.09 2.52
CA THR A 33 11.09 9.40 1.58
C THR A 33 11.91 8.34 2.29
N THR A 34 12.37 7.34 1.55
CA THR A 34 13.40 6.41 1.99
C THR A 34 14.77 7.09 2.00
N ASP A 35 15.77 6.41 2.55
CA ASP A 35 17.17 6.89 2.56
C ASP A 35 17.74 7.09 1.14
N THR A 36 17.16 6.40 0.15
CA THR A 36 17.48 6.52 -1.27
C THR A 36 16.73 7.64 -1.98
N GLY A 37 15.92 8.43 -1.25
CA GLY A 37 15.10 9.52 -1.80
C GLY A 37 13.80 9.07 -2.48
N ALA A 38 13.49 7.77 -2.48
CA ALA A 38 12.25 7.27 -3.08
C ALA A 38 11.04 7.58 -2.18
N ALA A 39 9.87 7.83 -2.78
CA ALA A 39 8.63 8.06 -2.05
C ALA A 39 8.27 6.85 -1.18
N SER A 40 8.05 7.07 0.12
CA SER A 40 7.67 6.02 1.05
C SER A 40 6.15 5.86 1.11
N VAL A 41 5.71 4.61 0.97
CA VAL A 41 4.33 4.16 1.19
C VAL A 41 4.26 3.16 2.34
N ALA A 42 5.17 3.32 3.32
CA ALA A 42 5.13 2.62 4.60
C ALA A 42 3.90 3.09 5.41
N GLY A 43 3.54 2.33 6.45
CA GLY A 43 2.26 2.49 7.16
C GLY A 43 1.97 3.91 7.63
N ASP A 44 2.95 4.59 8.22
CA ASP A 44 2.81 5.97 8.69
C ASP A 44 2.74 7.01 7.56
N ALA A 45 3.55 6.85 6.51
CA ALA A 45 3.52 7.70 5.32
C ALA A 45 2.17 7.57 4.58
N LEU A 46 1.70 6.35 4.37
CA LEU A 46 0.43 6.06 3.72
C LEU A 46 -0.76 6.55 4.55
N TYR A 47 -0.69 6.42 5.88
CA TYR A 47 -1.72 6.95 6.77
C TYR A 47 -1.86 8.48 6.69
N LYS A 48 -0.73 9.21 6.60
CA LYS A 48 -0.76 10.66 6.39
C LYS A 48 -1.37 11.05 5.05
N ILE A 49 -1.06 10.30 3.98
CA ILE A 49 -1.67 10.52 2.65
C ILE A 49 -3.19 10.31 2.72
N LYS A 50 -3.65 9.26 3.41
CA LYS A 50 -5.07 8.99 3.66
C LYS A 50 -5.77 10.15 4.36
N ILE A 51 -5.19 10.67 5.46
CA ILE A 51 -5.78 11.80 6.21
C ILE A 51 -5.96 13.03 5.32
N LYS A 52 -4.99 13.32 4.43
CA LYS A 52 -5.07 14.46 3.50
C LYS A 52 -6.01 14.23 2.33
N ASN A 53 -6.39 12.98 2.04
CA ASN A 53 -7.24 12.61 0.91
C ASN A 53 -8.38 11.68 1.37
N PRO A 54 -9.24 12.12 2.30
CA PRO A 54 -10.20 11.26 2.99
C PRO A 54 -11.31 10.71 2.09
N HIS A 55 -11.51 11.31 0.90
CA HIS A 55 -12.54 10.89 -0.05
C HIS A 55 -12.08 9.77 -0.99
N ASN A 56 -10.79 9.41 -0.98
CA ASN A 56 -10.27 8.37 -1.84
C ASN A 56 -10.33 6.99 -1.15
N ILE A 57 -11.45 6.29 -1.37
CA ILE A 57 -11.72 4.94 -0.85
C ILE A 57 -10.64 3.93 -1.27
N ALA A 58 -10.00 4.11 -2.43
CA ALA A 58 -8.94 3.19 -2.86
C ALA A 58 -7.74 3.21 -1.88
N ILE A 59 -7.44 4.37 -1.28
CA ILE A 59 -6.36 4.48 -0.28
C ILE A 59 -6.70 3.69 0.98
N ASP A 60 -7.97 3.70 1.41
CA ASP A 60 -8.41 2.91 2.57
C ASP A 60 -8.19 1.42 2.36
N VAL A 61 -8.59 0.93 1.18
CA VAL A 61 -8.41 -0.47 0.81
C VAL A 61 -6.93 -0.83 0.71
N ILE A 62 -6.11 0.02 0.06
CA ILE A 62 -4.66 -0.19 -0.04
C ILE A 62 -4.02 -0.23 1.35
N PHE A 63 -4.39 0.70 2.23
CA PHE A 63 -3.87 0.79 3.59
C PHE A 63 -4.16 -0.49 4.38
N GLU A 64 -5.43 -0.94 4.37
CA GLU A 64 -5.83 -2.12 5.13
C GLU A 64 -5.23 -3.41 4.56
N MET A 65 -5.20 -3.57 3.24
CA MET A 65 -4.57 -4.73 2.61
C MET A 65 -3.07 -4.82 2.93
N ARG A 66 -2.35 -3.69 2.88
CA ARG A 66 -0.92 -3.66 3.26
C ARG A 66 -0.71 -3.96 4.74
N ARG A 67 -1.58 -3.45 5.62
CA ARG A 67 -1.56 -3.77 7.05
C ARG A 67 -1.71 -5.27 7.27
N MET A 68 -2.67 -5.91 6.57
CA MET A 68 -2.90 -7.35 6.64
C MET A 68 -1.73 -8.16 6.08
N THR A 69 -1.12 -7.76 4.96
CA THR A 69 0.08 -8.42 4.42
C THR A 69 1.24 -8.36 5.42
N LYS A 70 1.45 -7.22 6.08
CA LYS A 70 2.49 -7.08 7.11
C LYS A 70 2.20 -7.96 8.33
N LEU A 71 0.95 -7.97 8.80
CA LEU A 71 0.53 -8.82 9.91
C LEU A 71 0.75 -10.31 9.60
N LYS A 72 0.37 -10.75 8.40
CA LYS A 72 0.62 -12.13 7.94
C LYS A 72 2.11 -12.47 7.91
N GLY A 73 2.95 -11.55 7.45
CA GLY A 73 4.40 -11.72 7.47
C GLY A 73 4.98 -11.81 8.88
N MET A 74 4.47 -10.99 9.82
CA MET A 74 4.90 -11.01 11.23
C MET A 74 4.48 -12.28 11.96
N LEU A 75 3.32 -12.84 11.64
CA LEU A 75 2.82 -14.08 12.24
C LEU A 75 3.59 -15.32 11.78
N GLY A 76 4.50 -15.20 10.80
CA GLY A 76 5.38 -16.30 10.41
C GLY A 76 4.62 -17.51 9.90
N PHE A 77 3.44 -17.34 9.27
CA PHE A 77 2.71 -18.41 8.56
C PHE A 77 3.47 -18.94 7.32
N GLN A 78 4.81 -18.94 7.34
CA GLN A 78 5.65 -19.71 6.45
C GLN A 78 5.51 -21.19 6.82
N ASN A 79 4.80 -21.91 5.94
CA ASN A 79 5.02 -23.31 5.59
C ASN A 79 4.50 -24.46 6.48
N TRP A 80 3.75 -24.24 7.56
CA TRP A 80 3.24 -25.37 8.36
C TRP A 80 2.17 -26.25 7.68
N ILE A 81 1.63 -25.83 6.51
CA ILE A 81 0.53 -26.54 5.83
C ILE A 81 1.04 -27.44 4.68
N TRP A 82 2.33 -27.37 4.32
CA TRP A 82 2.90 -28.16 3.21
C TRP A 82 3.86 -29.27 3.65
N GLU A 83 3.92 -29.61 4.94
CA GLU A 83 4.79 -30.67 5.48
C GLU A 83 4.06 -31.99 5.85
N TYR A 84 2.83 -32.22 5.37
CA TYR A 84 2.15 -33.53 5.47
C TYR A 84 1.45 -33.94 4.18
#